data_AF-A0A1G8G0X9-F1
#
_entry.id   AF-A0A1G8G0X9-F1
#
_cell.length_a   1.000
_cell.length_b   1.000
_cell.length_c   1.000
_cell.angle_alpha   90.00
_cell.angle_beta   90.00
_cell.angle_gamma   90.00
#
_symmetry.space_group_name_H-M   'P 1'
#
loop_
_entity.id
_entity.type
_entity.pdbx_description
1 polymer ?
#
loop_
_entity_poly.entity_id
_entity_poly.type
_entity_poly.pdbx_seq_one_letter_code
_entity_poly.pdbx_strand_id
1 'polypeptide(L)'
;MASATVTWSLTRVTLVALMGALAGCSDSVSDSDVQFVIGAMPSQFQSFRMYLTAPENAAPLGSSVHGAVQLQQGCEAMILAPGGQKRETVILESRSAASFDLDVIRTADGWNVTSDGLAPPGNNPVAFRTQLTSCVSAIEDKYRSEPEKAPFSGEMVFK
;
A
#
# COMPACT_ATOMS: atom_id res chain seq x y z
N MET A 1 -43.50 -59.73 -4.57
CA MET A 1 -42.75 -59.79 -3.30
C MET A 1 -41.50 -58.94 -3.44
N ALA A 2 -41.25 -58.09 -2.43
CA ALA A 2 -40.02 -57.35 -2.09
C ALA A 2 -39.51 -56.20 -2.99
N SER A 3 -39.52 -54.99 -2.39
CA SER A 3 -38.78 -53.77 -2.74
C SER A 3 -37.30 -53.87 -2.35
N ALA A 4 -36.41 -53.15 -3.06
CA ALA A 4 -35.33 -52.32 -2.48
C ALA A 4 -34.55 -51.60 -3.62
N THR A 5 -34.72 -50.28 -3.78
CA THR A 5 -33.86 -49.18 -3.29
C THR A 5 -32.57 -48.99 -4.09
N VAL A 6 -32.58 -47.95 -4.94
CA VAL A 6 -31.42 -47.48 -5.71
C VAL A 6 -30.56 -46.58 -4.83
N THR A 7 -29.33 -46.99 -4.53
CA THR A 7 -28.31 -46.14 -3.90
C THR A 7 -27.36 -45.59 -4.96
N TRP A 8 -27.57 -44.33 -5.32
CA TRP A 8 -26.64 -43.57 -6.17
C TRP A 8 -25.41 -43.19 -5.34
N SER A 9 -24.28 -43.85 -5.59
CA SER A 9 -23.00 -43.43 -5.04
C SER A 9 -22.47 -42.26 -5.87
N LEU A 10 -22.64 -41.03 -5.36
CA LEU A 10 -22.04 -39.82 -5.87
C LEU A 10 -20.53 -39.84 -5.58
N THR A 11 -19.74 -40.28 -6.55
CA THR A 11 -18.29 -40.13 -6.54
C THR A 11 -17.94 -38.64 -6.54
N ARG A 12 -17.53 -38.12 -5.38
CA ARG A 12 -17.01 -36.76 -5.24
C ARG A 12 -15.71 -36.66 -6.06
N VAL A 13 -15.77 -36.00 -7.21
CA VAL A 13 -14.56 -35.58 -7.93
C VAL A 13 -13.99 -34.37 -7.18
N THR A 14 -12.95 -34.61 -6.38
CA THR A 14 -12.20 -33.55 -5.71
C THR A 14 -11.38 -32.80 -6.76
N LEU A 15 -11.89 -31.66 -7.24
CA LEU A 15 -11.12 -30.73 -8.05
C LEU A 15 -10.10 -30.04 -7.13
N VAL A 16 -8.90 -30.61 -7.02
CA VAL A 16 -7.75 -29.92 -6.43
C VAL A 16 -7.33 -28.87 -7.43
N ALA A 17 -7.78 -27.63 -7.22
CA ALA A 17 -7.22 -26.48 -7.92
C ALA A 17 -5.73 -26.41 -7.52
N LEU A 18 -4.86 -26.81 -8.45
CA LEU A 18 -3.46 -26.42 -8.43
C LEU A 18 -3.41 -24.90 -8.54
N MET A 19 -3.45 -24.22 -7.39
CA MET A 19 -2.93 -22.86 -7.26
C MET A 19 -1.43 -22.96 -7.54
N GLY A 20 -1.07 -22.82 -8.82
CA GLY A 20 0.31 -22.69 -9.25
C GLY A 20 0.97 -21.59 -8.44
N ALA A 21 2.06 -21.96 -7.76
CA ALA A 21 2.92 -21.06 -7.04
C ALA A 21 3.51 -20.02 -8.01
N LEU A 22 2.82 -18.89 -8.16
CA LEU A 22 3.49 -17.61 -8.27
C LEU A 22 3.74 -17.10 -6.86
N ALA A 23 4.46 -17.90 -6.07
CA ALA A 23 5.18 -17.36 -4.92
C ALA A 23 6.29 -16.51 -5.53
N GLY A 24 5.96 -15.27 -5.90
CA GLY A 24 6.98 -14.23 -5.99
C GLY A 24 7.77 -14.31 -4.69
N CYS A 25 9.10 -14.27 -4.79
CA CYS A 25 9.98 -14.21 -3.64
C CYS A 25 9.72 -12.90 -2.87
N SER A 26 8.61 -12.85 -2.14
CA SER A 26 8.32 -11.78 -1.20
C SER A 26 9.22 -12.07 -0.01
N ASP A 27 10.38 -11.42 0.01
CA ASP A 27 11.18 -11.31 1.22
C ASP A 27 10.26 -10.72 2.29
N SER A 28 9.84 -11.59 3.20
CA SER A 28 8.78 -11.33 4.15
C SER A 28 9.18 -10.17 5.07
N VAL A 29 8.32 -9.16 5.16
CA VAL A 29 8.39 -8.15 6.23
C VAL A 29 8.46 -8.89 7.57
N SER A 30 9.46 -8.58 8.40
CA SER A 30 9.63 -9.27 9.68
C SER A 30 8.43 -9.01 10.59
N ASP A 31 8.06 -9.95 11.47
CA ASP A 31 6.97 -9.76 12.43
C ASP A 31 7.13 -8.47 13.25
N SER A 32 8.37 -8.13 13.60
CA SER A 32 8.69 -6.90 14.33
C SER A 32 8.42 -5.64 13.52
N ASP A 33 8.63 -5.71 12.21
CA ASP A 33 8.34 -4.61 11.29
C ASP A 33 6.86 -4.53 10.95
N VAL A 34 6.15 -5.65 10.90
CA VAL A 34 4.67 -5.68 10.82
C VAL A 34 4.06 -4.99 12.04
N GLN A 35 4.53 -5.31 13.25
CA GLN A 35 4.06 -4.64 14.47
C GLN A 35 4.40 -3.14 14.48
N PHE A 36 5.57 -2.77 13.97
CA PHE A 36 5.94 -1.37 13.82
C PHE A 36 5.02 -0.65 12.82
N VAL A 37 4.74 -1.26 11.67
CA VAL A 37 3.80 -0.73 10.67
C VAL A 37 2.43 -0.51 11.30
N ILE A 38 1.88 -1.52 11.97
CA ILE A 38 0.60 -1.43 12.66
C ILE A 38 0.57 -0.27 13.66
N GLY A 39 1.62 -0.12 14.47
CA GLY A 39 1.72 0.95 15.46
C GLY A 39 1.95 2.35 14.88
N ALA A 40 2.53 2.44 13.69
CA ALA A 40 2.79 3.69 12.99
C ALA A 40 1.59 4.19 12.18
N MET A 41 0.63 3.33 11.84
CA MET A 41 -0.53 3.71 11.03
C MET A 41 -1.53 4.57 11.80
N PRO A 42 -1.82 5.80 11.32
CA PRO A 42 -2.87 6.64 11.90
C PRO A 42 -4.24 5.97 11.83
N SER A 43 -5.08 6.19 12.85
CA SER A 43 -6.41 5.56 12.94
C SER A 43 -7.35 5.94 11.81
N GLN A 44 -7.18 7.15 11.27
CA GLN A 44 -7.93 7.69 10.13
C GLN A 44 -7.59 7.03 8.79
N PHE A 45 -6.47 6.30 8.70
CA PHE A 45 -6.08 5.63 7.45
C PHE A 45 -6.91 4.35 7.25
N GLN A 46 -7.31 4.13 6.01
CA GLN A 46 -8.00 2.93 5.52
C GLN A 46 -7.06 2.05 4.70
N SER A 47 -6.19 2.68 3.93
CA SER A 47 -5.06 2.02 3.29
C SER A 47 -3.88 2.96 3.23
N PHE A 48 -2.69 2.39 3.13
CA PHE A 48 -1.44 3.10 2.96
C PHE A 48 -0.54 2.29 2.03
N ARG A 49 0.08 2.96 1.08
CA ARG A 49 0.94 2.37 0.08
C ARG A 49 2.24 3.14 -0.03
N MET A 50 3.35 2.44 -0.14
CA MET A 50 4.65 2.94 -0.54
C MET A 50 5.00 2.30 -1.87
N TYR A 51 5.43 3.10 -2.84
CA TYR A 51 5.79 2.63 -4.17
C TYR A 51 6.95 3.43 -4.75
N LEU A 52 7.71 2.84 -5.68
CA LEU A 52 8.74 3.58 -6.41
C LEU A 52 8.14 4.42 -7.54
N THR A 53 8.62 5.66 -7.70
CA THR A 53 8.25 6.55 -8.80
C THR A 53 9.48 7.15 -9.45
N ALA A 54 9.40 7.44 -10.75
CA ALA A 54 10.42 8.21 -11.44
C ALA A 54 10.41 9.66 -10.95
N PRO A 55 11.57 10.32 -10.87
CA PRO A 55 11.62 11.74 -10.54
C PRO A 55 10.91 12.58 -11.60
N GLU A 56 10.21 13.61 -11.16
CA GLU A 56 9.35 14.49 -11.98
C GLU A 56 10.12 15.17 -13.13
N ASN A 57 11.45 15.31 -12.98
CA ASN A 57 12.35 15.92 -13.95
C ASN A 57 13.11 14.89 -14.82
N ALA A 58 12.66 13.64 -14.90
CA ALA A 58 13.23 12.66 -15.80
C ALA A 58 12.98 13.09 -17.26
N ALA A 59 13.97 13.76 -17.86
CA ALA A 59 13.89 14.21 -19.25
C ALA A 59 13.60 13.03 -20.19
N PRO A 60 12.78 13.22 -21.24
CA PRO A 60 12.48 12.18 -22.21
C PRO A 60 13.76 11.84 -22.98
N LEU A 61 14.35 10.69 -22.64
CA LEU A 61 15.34 9.92 -23.41
C LEU A 61 16.13 10.74 -24.45
N GLY A 62 17.00 11.62 -23.96
CA GLY A 62 17.88 12.45 -24.77
C GLY A 62 19.31 12.37 -24.27
N SER A 63 20.12 11.55 -24.94
CA SER A 63 21.59 11.56 -24.94
C SER A 63 22.33 11.26 -23.62
N SER A 64 22.72 9.99 -23.50
CA SER A 64 24.06 9.52 -23.10
C SER A 64 24.71 10.12 -21.84
N VAL A 65 24.26 9.71 -20.66
CA VAL A 65 25.12 9.38 -19.51
C VAL A 65 24.42 8.23 -18.78
N HIS A 66 25.13 7.13 -18.50
CA HIS A 66 24.60 6.01 -17.69
C HIS A 66 24.51 6.40 -16.21
N GLY A 67 23.78 7.48 -15.89
CA GLY A 67 23.36 7.76 -14.53
C GLY A 67 22.20 6.85 -14.22
N ALA A 68 22.34 5.96 -13.23
CA ALA A 68 21.21 5.20 -12.72
C ALA A 68 20.09 6.18 -12.38
N VAL A 69 18.92 6.03 -13.02
CA VAL A 69 17.74 6.82 -12.66
C VAL A 69 17.43 6.50 -11.21
N GLN A 70 17.66 7.45 -10.32
CA GLN A 70 17.40 7.27 -8.90
C GLN A 70 15.89 7.39 -8.70
N LEU A 71 15.25 6.25 -8.47
CA LEU A 71 13.83 6.19 -8.16
C LEU A 71 13.56 6.90 -6.83
N GLN A 72 12.45 7.62 -6.76
CA GLN A 72 11.97 8.28 -5.55
C GLN A 72 10.93 7.40 -4.86
N GLN A 73 10.76 7.60 -3.56
CA GLN A 73 9.72 6.93 -2.80
C GLN A 73 8.42 7.75 -2.88
N GLY A 74 7.42 7.20 -3.56
CA GLY A 74 6.03 7.66 -3.46
C GLY A 74 5.34 7.02 -2.24
N CYS A 75 4.44 7.78 -1.63
CA CYS A 75 3.56 7.32 -0.58
C CYS A 75 2.13 7.77 -0.89
N GLU A 76 1.16 6.88 -0.74
CA GLU A 76 -0.27 7.15 -0.92
C GLU A 76 -1.04 6.65 0.31
N ALA A 77 -2.06 7.39 0.74
CA ALA A 77 -2.99 6.93 1.76
C ALA A 77 -4.44 7.23 1.38
N MET A 78 -5.33 6.31 1.72
CA MET A 78 -6.77 6.57 1.76
C MET A 78 -7.14 6.93 3.20
N ILE A 79 -7.66 8.14 3.40
CA ILE A 79 -7.98 8.72 4.70
C ILE A 79 -9.49 8.86 4.83
N LEU A 80 -10.05 8.37 5.94
CA LEU A 80 -11.44 8.61 6.30
C LEU A 80 -11.56 9.98 6.97
N ALA A 81 -12.24 10.92 6.30
CA ALA A 81 -12.45 12.28 6.77
C ALA A 81 -13.95 12.57 6.97
N PRO A 82 -14.31 13.59 7.78
CA PRO A 82 -15.66 14.14 7.78
C PRO A 82 -16.01 14.62 6.35
N GLY A 83 -16.99 13.98 5.71
CA GLY A 83 -17.36 14.27 4.31
C GLY A 83 -16.93 13.20 3.29
N GLY A 84 -16.23 12.15 3.71
CA GLY A 84 -15.96 10.98 2.89
C GLY A 84 -14.49 10.54 2.89
N GLN A 85 -14.14 9.69 1.93
CA GLN A 85 -12.76 9.21 1.78
C GLN A 85 -11.94 10.22 0.96
N LYS A 86 -10.75 10.54 1.46
CA LYS A 86 -9.76 11.38 0.79
C LYS A 86 -8.55 10.53 0.42
N ARG A 87 -8.10 10.64 -0.81
CA ARG A 87 -6.79 10.13 -1.22
C ARG A 87 -5.75 11.22 -1.03
N GLU A 88 -4.64 10.86 -0.40
CA GLU A 88 -3.44 11.69 -0.32
C GLU A 88 -2.26 10.98 -0.94
N THR A 89 -1.44 11.73 -1.65
CA THR A 89 -0.22 11.25 -2.28
C THR A 89 0.90 12.26 -2.05
N VAL A 90 2.08 11.77 -1.70
CA VAL A 90 3.32 12.53 -1.56
C VAL A 90 4.46 11.77 -2.22
N ILE A 91 5.42 12.51 -2.79
CA ILE A 91 6.69 11.95 -3.27
C ILE A 91 7.76 12.48 -2.33
N LEU A 92 8.48 11.58 -1.66
CA LEU A 92 9.57 11.98 -0.80
C LEU A 92 10.74 12.42 -1.69
N GLU A 93 11.15 13.69 -1.53
CA GLU A 93 12.36 14.23 -2.17
C GLU A 93 13.65 13.58 -1.63
N SER A 94 13.55 12.79 -0.55
CA SER A 94 14.71 12.23 0.12
C SER A 94 15.49 11.29 -0.79
N ARG A 95 16.80 11.53 -0.89
CA ARG A 95 17.81 10.56 -1.38
C ARG A 95 17.99 9.43 -0.37
N SER A 96 16.90 8.90 0.18
CA SER A 96 16.96 7.71 1.01
C SER A 96 17.55 6.57 0.18
N ALA A 97 18.54 5.88 0.72
CA ALA A 97 19.12 4.70 0.09
C ALA A 97 18.17 3.49 0.11
N ALA A 98 17.06 3.58 0.86
CA ALA A 98 16.04 2.56 0.95
C ALA A 98 14.77 3.02 0.24
N SER A 99 14.50 2.42 -0.91
CA SER A 99 13.21 2.46 -1.58
C SER A 99 12.64 1.06 -1.58
N PHE A 100 11.35 0.93 -1.34
CA PHE A 100 10.66 -0.35 -1.30
C PHE A 100 9.18 -0.17 -1.55
N ASP A 101 8.54 -1.29 -1.89
CA ASP A 101 7.09 -1.38 -2.04
C ASP A 101 6.47 -1.94 -0.76
N LEU A 102 5.40 -1.31 -0.30
CA LEU A 102 4.65 -1.73 0.87
C LEU A 102 3.18 -1.37 0.67
N ASP A 103 2.29 -2.34 0.85
CA ASP A 103 0.86 -2.15 0.81
C ASP A 103 0.25 -2.56 2.15
N VAL A 104 -0.52 -1.65 2.73
CA VAL A 104 -1.09 -1.79 4.07
C VAL A 104 -2.57 -1.47 3.99
N ILE A 105 -3.42 -2.44 4.29
CA ILE A 105 -4.88 -2.32 4.13
C ILE A 105 -5.55 -2.65 5.46
N ARG A 106 -6.48 -1.79 5.88
CA ARG A 106 -7.31 -2.05 7.06
C ARG A 106 -8.33 -3.14 6.74
N THR A 107 -8.40 -4.14 7.61
CA THR A 107 -9.31 -5.29 7.55
C THR A 107 -10.14 -5.35 8.83
N ALA A 108 -11.08 -6.30 8.91
CA ALA A 108 -11.87 -6.53 10.13
C ALA A 108 -11.00 -6.96 11.32
N ASP A 109 -9.90 -7.68 11.06
CA ASP A 109 -9.03 -8.27 12.08
C ASP A 109 -7.83 -7.37 12.44
N GLY A 110 -7.71 -6.19 11.82
CA GLY A 110 -6.58 -5.28 12.00
C GLY A 110 -6.00 -4.81 10.68
N TRP A 111 -4.67 -4.73 10.56
CA TRP A 111 -4.02 -4.36 9.30
C TRP A 111 -3.44 -5.60 8.61
N ASN A 112 -3.69 -5.69 7.30
CA ASN A 112 -2.97 -6.61 6.43
C ASN A 112 -1.78 -5.85 5.83
N VAL A 113 -0.57 -6.39 6.00
CA VAL A 113 0.67 -5.80 5.50
C VAL A 113 1.25 -6.73 4.45
N THR A 114 1.40 -6.22 3.24
CA THR A 114 1.93 -6.94 2.08
C THR A 114 3.07 -6.13 1.46
N SER A 115 4.01 -6.80 0.82
CA SER A 115 5.01 -6.17 -0.02
C SER A 115 5.06 -6.91 -1.34
N ASP A 116 4.65 -6.23 -2.40
CA ASP A 116 4.71 -6.67 -3.78
C ASP A 116 5.74 -5.83 -4.53
N GLY A 117 6.83 -6.46 -5.01
CA GLY A 117 7.87 -5.75 -5.75
C GLY A 117 9.19 -5.69 -4.99
N LEU A 118 9.74 -4.48 -4.82
CA LEU A 118 11.02 -4.31 -4.16
C LEU A 118 10.85 -4.48 -2.64
N ALA A 119 11.35 -5.60 -2.14
CA ALA A 119 11.19 -5.94 -0.74
C ALA A 119 11.83 -4.89 0.19
N PRO A 120 11.20 -4.63 1.35
CA PRO A 120 11.80 -3.86 2.42
C PRO A 120 13.19 -4.38 2.77
N PRO A 121 14.12 -3.50 3.17
CA PRO A 121 15.47 -3.91 3.52
C PRO A 121 15.45 -4.71 4.83
N GLY A 122 15.25 -6.03 4.74
CA GLY A 122 15.11 -6.92 5.90
C GLY A 122 16.36 -6.98 6.80
N ASN A 123 17.53 -6.62 6.27
CA ASN A 123 18.78 -6.49 7.03
C ASN A 123 19.01 -5.09 7.62
N ASN A 124 18.13 -4.12 7.34
CA ASN A 124 18.23 -2.74 7.82
C ASN A 124 16.85 -2.22 8.30
N PRO A 125 16.36 -2.73 9.44
CA PRO A 125 15.07 -2.32 10.00
C PRO A 125 15.01 -0.83 10.34
N VAL A 126 16.15 -0.19 10.66
CA VAL A 126 16.21 1.25 10.92
C VAL A 126 15.86 2.05 9.67
N ALA A 127 16.42 1.69 8.51
CA ALA A 127 16.12 2.35 7.25
C ALA A 127 14.64 2.17 6.85
N PHE A 128 14.11 0.95 7.00
CA PHE A 128 12.70 0.66 6.78
C PHE A 128 11.79 1.56 7.63
N ARG A 129 12.00 1.55 8.96
CA ARG A 129 11.17 2.31 9.92
C ARG A 129 11.25 3.81 9.71
N THR A 130 12.44 4.32 9.39
CA THR A 130 12.66 5.75 9.10
C THR A 130 11.91 6.18 7.84
N GLN A 131 11.98 5.38 6.78
CA GLN A 131 11.29 5.67 5.52
C GLN A 131 9.77 5.61 5.70
N LEU A 132 9.27 4.58 6.39
CA LEU A 132 7.84 4.44 6.71
C LEU A 132 7.34 5.67 7.49
N THR A 133 8.04 6.04 8.56
CA THR A 133 7.66 7.18 9.39
C THR A 133 7.66 8.47 8.58
N SER A 134 8.67 8.66 7.73
CA SER A 134 8.76 9.85 6.85
C SER A 134 7.57 9.94 5.89
N CYS A 135 7.15 8.82 5.29
CA CYS A 135 5.96 8.77 4.44
C CYS A 135 4.67 9.08 5.21
N VAL A 136 4.48 8.44 6.37
CA VAL A 136 3.28 8.65 7.20
C VAL A 136 3.19 10.11 7.62
N SER A 137 4.27 10.69 8.16
CA SER A 137 4.30 12.09 8.57
C SER A 137 4.07 13.05 7.41
N ALA A 138 4.67 12.80 6.24
CA ALA A 138 4.45 13.65 5.06
C ALA A 138 2.99 13.64 4.60
N ILE A 139 2.31 12.48 4.64
CA ILE A 139 0.88 12.40 4.35
C ILE A 139 0.05 13.14 5.41
N GLU A 140 0.36 12.97 6.70
CA GLU A 140 -0.36 13.65 7.78
C GLU A 140 -0.19 15.18 7.72
N ASP A 141 1.01 15.66 7.41
CA ASP A 141 1.32 17.08 7.27
C ASP A 141 0.63 17.67 6.04
N LYS A 142 0.61 16.94 4.91
CA LYS A 142 -0.17 17.33 3.74
C LYS A 142 -1.66 17.39 4.07
N TYR A 143 -2.19 16.35 4.71
CA TYR A 143 -3.60 16.29 5.09
C TYR A 143 -4.00 17.44 6.01
N ARG A 144 -3.14 17.79 6.98
CA ARG A 144 -3.37 18.89 7.94
C ARG A 144 -3.23 20.29 7.32
N SER A 145 -2.37 20.44 6.31
CA SER A 145 -2.10 21.73 5.66
C SER A 145 -3.14 22.13 4.59
N GLU A 146 -4.11 21.27 4.27
CA GLU A 146 -5.20 21.57 3.34
C GLU A 146 -6.54 21.87 4.07
N PRO A 147 -6.80 23.13 4.51
CA PRO A 147 -8.04 23.52 5.19
C PRO A 147 -9.29 23.58 4.28
N GLU A 148 -9.13 23.56 2.95
CA GLU A 148 -10.21 23.78 1.96
C GLU A 148 -10.99 22.52 1.50
N LYS A 149 -11.09 21.49 2.35
CA LYS A 149 -12.18 20.49 2.24
C LYS A 149 -13.36 20.79 3.16
N ALA A 150 -13.48 22.05 3.57
CA ALA A 150 -14.65 22.58 4.24
C ALA A 150 -15.89 22.49 3.33
N PRO A 151 -17.09 22.18 3.87
CA PRO A 151 -18.28 22.01 3.06
C PRO A 151 -18.72 23.37 2.51
N PHE A 152 -18.70 23.51 1.18
CA PHE A 152 -19.26 24.63 0.40
C PHE A 152 -18.53 25.99 0.51
N SER A 153 -17.53 26.20 -0.36
CA SER A 153 -17.35 27.48 -1.06
C SER A 153 -18.13 27.48 -2.38
N GLY A 154 -19.35 26.93 -2.35
CA GLY A 154 -20.34 27.17 -3.39
C GLY A 154 -20.94 28.55 -3.15
N GLU A 155 -20.54 29.50 -3.98
CA GLU A 155 -21.12 30.83 -4.10
C GLU A 155 -22.66 30.70 -4.09
N MET A 156 -23.31 31.06 -2.98
CA MET A 156 -24.74 31.30 -2.96
C MET A 156 -24.98 32.57 -3.78
N VAL A 157 -25.09 32.40 -5.09
CA VAL A 157 -25.69 33.41 -5.97
C VAL A 157 -27.15 33.51 -5.58
N PHE A 158 -27.47 34.47 -4.71
CA PHE A 158 -28.84 34.93 -4.57
C PHE A 158 -29.23 35.65 -5.86
N LYS A 159 -30.22 35.11 -6.57
CA LYS A 159 -30.96 35.81 -7.62
C LYS A 159 -32.42 35.90 -7.22
#